data_AF-A0A964K2L2-F1
#
_entry.id   AF-A0A964K2L2-F1
#
_cell.length_a   1.000
_cell.length_b   1.000
_cell.length_c   1.000
_cell.angle_alpha   90.00
_cell.angle_beta   90.00
_cell.angle_gamma   90.00
#
_symmetry.space_group_name_H-M   'P 1'
#
loop_
_entity.id
_entity.type
_entity.pdbx_description
1 polymer ?
#
loop_
_entity_poly.entity_id
_entity_poly.type
_entity_poly.pdbx_seq_one_letter_code
_entity_poly.pdbx_strand_id
1 'polypeptide(L)'
;MFQRLVLAALLGLAAQTAAAQTLAIPPRHEGPQTLGVVATREPVPVTCTDGRCTAFLGAFCLEEKVLPPDHGTAYRANRAGDVVLTATDASGKTRRLDSTETMSIFSHLGFNALKIVLKPEAVAAYGAMQLAVEVAERAAVLPVEEKVAVALDNRALATGAHRAVAESVFERAEERADAARLTADMINTLPERGDIPDALRRVLWERVIGPRSRVGVTPAGVEKARSMFNACNRTVDTSLRVTLRYCLEVRHNDVMRELNDEFWKMLGGV
;
A
#
# COMPACT_ATOMS: atom_id res chain seq x y z
N MET A 1 -85.49 23.29 -41.34
CA MET A 1 -85.42 24.61 -41.99
C MET A 1 -84.28 25.37 -41.33
N PHE A 2 -83.13 25.43 -42.04
CA PHE A 2 -81.95 26.33 -41.90
C PHE A 2 -81.34 26.59 -40.50
N GLN A 3 -80.07 26.86 -40.25
CA GLN A 3 -78.77 26.83 -40.95
C GLN A 3 -77.84 27.55 -39.95
N ARG A 4 -76.67 26.99 -39.63
CA ARG A 4 -75.33 27.62 -39.76
C ARG A 4 -74.29 27.00 -38.83
N LEU A 5 -73.26 26.47 -39.49
CA LEU A 5 -71.91 26.20 -39.01
C LEU A 5 -71.30 27.43 -38.32
N VAL A 6 -70.47 27.19 -37.30
CA VAL A 6 -69.08 27.68 -37.27
C VAL A 6 -68.19 26.61 -36.63
N LEU A 7 -67.30 26.04 -37.45
CA LEU A 7 -66.25 25.10 -37.07
C LEU A 7 -65.00 25.93 -36.76
N ALA A 8 -64.50 25.91 -35.53
CA ALA A 8 -63.17 26.42 -35.19
C ALA A 8 -62.68 25.74 -33.91
N ALA A 9 -61.87 24.69 -34.06
CA ALA A 9 -61.02 24.19 -32.99
C ALA A 9 -59.64 23.88 -33.59
N LEU A 10 -58.70 24.75 -33.23
CA LEU A 10 -57.32 24.80 -33.68
C LEU A 10 -56.54 23.56 -33.23
N LEU A 11 -55.78 23.01 -34.17
CA LEU A 11 -54.68 22.07 -33.96
C LEU A 11 -53.61 22.72 -33.06
N GLY A 12 -53.43 22.19 -31.86
CA GLY A 12 -52.27 22.47 -31.01
C GLY A 12 -51.38 21.24 -30.91
N LEU A 13 -50.44 21.06 -31.84
CA LEU A 13 -49.33 20.13 -31.64
C LEU A 13 -48.37 20.74 -30.60
N ALA A 14 -48.39 20.23 -29.38
CA ALA A 14 -47.34 20.48 -28.40
C ALA A 14 -46.10 19.66 -28.79
N ALA A 15 -45.14 20.29 -29.46
CA ALA A 15 -43.81 19.73 -29.66
C ALA A 15 -43.09 19.68 -28.30
N GLN A 16 -43.05 18.51 -27.67
CA GLN A 16 -42.21 18.29 -26.50
C GLN A 16 -40.76 18.17 -26.97
N THR A 17 -39.99 19.24 -26.78
CA THR A 17 -38.53 19.22 -26.93
C THR A 17 -37.95 18.41 -25.77
N ALA A 18 -37.63 17.15 -26.04
CA ALA A 18 -36.84 16.33 -25.13
C ALA A 18 -35.44 16.94 -25.01
N ALA A 19 -35.21 17.71 -23.94
CA ALA A 19 -33.88 18.17 -23.57
C ALA A 19 -33.06 16.94 -23.15
N ALA A 20 -32.17 16.50 -24.04
CA ALA A 20 -31.19 15.47 -23.74
C ALA A 20 -30.26 16.02 -22.63
N GLN A 21 -30.52 15.62 -21.39
CA GLN A 21 -29.59 15.85 -20.30
C GLN A 21 -28.39 14.93 -20.53
N THR A 22 -27.34 15.48 -21.13
CA THR A 22 -26.01 14.87 -21.12
C THR A 22 -25.58 14.78 -19.66
N LEU A 23 -25.73 13.60 -19.07
CA LEU A 23 -25.09 13.25 -17.80
C LEU A 23 -23.59 13.40 -18.00
N ALA A 24 -23.04 14.53 -17.54
CA ALA A 24 -21.61 14.73 -17.50
C ALA A 24 -21.02 13.68 -16.55
N ILE A 25 -20.35 12.68 -17.13
CA ILE A 25 -19.54 11.75 -16.34
C ILE A 25 -18.41 12.60 -15.77
N PRO A 26 -18.29 12.73 -14.43
CA PRO A 26 -17.22 13.51 -13.84
C PRO A 26 -15.87 12.95 -14.33
N PRO A 27 -14.90 13.81 -14.66
CA PRO A 27 -13.59 13.37 -15.13
C PRO A 27 -12.99 12.41 -14.09
N ARG A 28 -12.55 11.23 -14.54
CA ARG A 28 -11.66 10.40 -13.71
C ARG A 28 -10.35 11.16 -13.59
N HIS A 29 -9.85 11.30 -12.36
CA HIS A 29 -8.55 11.92 -12.14
C HIS A 29 -7.46 10.99 -12.71
N GLU A 30 -6.68 11.52 -13.66
CA GLU A 30 -5.73 10.77 -14.49
C GLU A 30 -4.30 10.69 -13.91
N GLY A 31 -4.14 10.87 -12.59
CA GLY A 31 -2.86 10.70 -11.88
C GLY A 31 -2.85 9.44 -11.01
N PRO A 32 -1.67 8.88 -10.68
CA PRO A 32 -1.58 7.81 -9.69
C PRO A 32 -2.07 8.29 -8.31
N GLN A 33 -2.63 7.35 -7.54
CA GLN A 33 -3.27 7.60 -6.25
C GLN A 33 -2.26 8.00 -5.16
N THR A 34 -2.74 8.75 -4.17
CA THR A 34 -2.08 8.93 -2.88
C THR A 34 -2.19 7.64 -2.08
N LEU A 35 -1.07 7.18 -1.52
CA LEU A 35 -1.03 5.93 -0.76
C LEU A 35 -0.80 6.19 0.71
N GLY A 36 -1.53 5.48 1.56
CA GLY A 36 -1.18 5.31 2.96
C GLY A 36 -0.11 4.23 3.10
N VAL A 37 0.79 4.40 4.07
CA VAL A 37 1.79 3.37 4.41
C VAL A 37 1.46 2.85 5.79
N VAL A 38 1.52 1.53 5.97
CA VAL A 38 1.26 0.88 7.26
C VAL A 38 2.39 1.21 8.22
N ALA A 39 2.07 1.80 9.38
CA ALA A 39 3.07 2.09 10.40
C ALA A 39 3.79 0.83 10.89
N THR A 40 5.09 0.97 11.11
CA THR A 40 5.95 -0.08 11.61
C THR A 40 5.99 -0.05 13.13
N ARG A 41 5.84 -1.21 13.78
CA ARG A 41 6.00 -1.33 15.24
C ARG A 41 7.46 -1.42 15.66
N GLU A 42 8.26 -2.09 14.83
CA GLU A 42 9.70 -2.17 14.93
C GLU A 42 10.32 -1.72 13.60
N PRO A 43 11.52 -1.13 13.59
CA PRO A 43 12.19 -0.75 12.35
C PRO A 43 12.32 -1.95 11.40
N VAL A 44 11.83 -1.79 10.17
CA VAL A 44 11.84 -2.84 9.14
C VAL A 44 13.26 -3.01 8.60
N PRO A 45 13.91 -4.18 8.74
CA PRO A 45 15.27 -4.36 8.28
C PRO A 45 15.37 -4.21 6.77
N VAL A 46 16.42 -3.53 6.32
CA VAL A 46 16.79 -3.47 4.90
C VAL A 46 17.70 -4.65 4.58
N THR A 47 17.35 -5.40 3.54
CA THR A 47 18.14 -6.54 3.08
C THR A 47 18.97 -6.14 1.86
N CYS A 48 20.28 -6.38 1.94
CA CYS A 48 21.24 -6.09 0.87
C CYS A 48 21.67 -7.37 0.15
N THR A 49 21.56 -7.40 -1.17
CA THR A 49 22.02 -8.50 -2.02
C THR A 49 22.59 -7.91 -3.30
N ASP A 50 23.80 -8.35 -3.69
CA ASP A 50 24.51 -7.88 -4.90
C ASP A 50 24.60 -6.35 -5.01
N GLY A 51 24.93 -5.67 -3.91
CA GLY A 51 25.08 -4.21 -3.88
C GLY A 51 23.76 -3.42 -3.92
N ARG A 52 22.61 -4.10 -3.89
CA ARG A 52 21.29 -3.45 -3.82
C ARG A 52 20.61 -3.75 -2.50
N CYS A 53 20.23 -2.69 -1.80
CA CYS A 53 19.58 -2.76 -0.50
C CYS A 53 18.11 -2.36 -0.61
N THR A 54 17.21 -3.24 -0.19
CA THR A 54 15.77 -3.03 -0.35
C THR A 54 14.98 -3.38 0.91
N ALA A 55 13.82 -2.75 1.06
CA ALA A 55 12.81 -3.11 2.04
C ALA A 55 11.41 -3.11 1.38
N PHE A 56 10.51 -3.89 1.94
CA PHE A 56 9.12 -4.03 1.55
C PHE A 56 8.25 -3.42 2.64
N LEU A 57 7.30 -2.58 2.25
CA LEU A 57 6.34 -1.96 3.17
C LEU A 57 4.92 -2.26 2.69
N GLY A 58 4.01 -2.51 3.63
CA GLY A 58 2.60 -2.54 3.32
C GLY A 58 2.09 -1.13 3.01
N ALA A 59 1.25 -1.01 1.99
CA ALA A 59 0.61 0.24 1.61
C ALA A 59 -0.86 0.00 1.24
N PHE A 60 -1.62 1.07 1.11
CA PHE A 60 -3.04 1.01 0.80
C PHE A 60 -3.49 2.29 0.11
N CYS A 61 -4.63 2.24 -0.58
CA CYS A 61 -5.12 3.34 -1.37
C CYS A 61 -6.02 4.26 -0.55
N LEU A 62 -5.71 5.55 -0.52
CA LEU A 62 -6.52 6.57 0.16
C LEU A 62 -7.63 7.18 -0.72
N GLU A 63 -7.68 6.80 -2.01
CA GLU A 63 -8.51 7.43 -3.04
C GLU A 63 -9.17 6.40 -3.99
N GLU A 64 -10.30 5.81 -3.57
CA GLU A 64 -11.03 4.76 -4.30
C GLU A 64 -11.27 5.05 -5.80
N LYS A 65 -11.57 6.31 -6.12
CA LYS A 65 -11.98 6.74 -7.48
C LYS A 65 -10.82 7.14 -8.40
N VAL A 66 -9.58 7.06 -7.91
CA VAL A 66 -8.38 7.38 -8.69
C VAL A 66 -7.81 6.10 -9.30
N LEU A 67 -7.08 6.16 -10.42
CA LEU A 67 -6.51 4.96 -11.03
C LEU A 67 -5.38 4.37 -10.18
N PRO A 68 -5.35 3.04 -9.96
CA PRO A 68 -4.25 2.41 -9.22
C PRO A 68 -2.91 2.68 -9.89
N PRO A 69 -1.81 2.80 -9.13
CA PRO A 69 -0.50 3.00 -9.71
C PRO A 69 -0.04 1.76 -10.47
N ASP A 70 0.64 1.99 -11.60
CA ASP A 70 1.44 0.94 -12.24
C ASP A 70 2.57 0.49 -11.32
N HIS A 71 3.06 -0.74 -11.50
CA HIS A 71 4.26 -1.21 -10.80
C HIS A 71 5.46 -0.29 -11.09
N GLY A 72 6.21 0.07 -10.06
CA GLY A 72 7.38 0.93 -10.21
C GLY A 72 7.08 2.43 -10.29
N THR A 73 5.81 2.84 -10.11
CA THR A 73 5.46 4.26 -9.93
C THR A 73 6.24 4.85 -8.76
N ALA A 74 6.94 5.97 -8.97
CA ALA A 74 7.77 6.60 -7.95
C ALA A 74 6.95 7.45 -6.97
N TYR A 75 7.35 7.41 -5.70
CA TYR A 75 6.71 8.12 -4.60
C TYR A 75 7.70 8.90 -3.75
N ARG A 76 7.19 9.92 -3.04
CA ARG A 76 7.87 10.66 -1.98
C ARG A 76 7.04 10.61 -0.71
N ALA A 77 7.69 10.67 0.46
CA ALA A 77 6.98 10.87 1.73
C ALA A 77 6.15 12.17 1.68
N ASN A 78 4.94 12.13 2.25
CA ASN A 78 4.08 13.31 2.32
C ASN A 78 4.68 14.37 3.27
N ARG A 79 5.19 13.94 4.42
CA ARG A 79 5.88 14.80 5.40
C ARG A 79 7.24 14.24 5.76
N ALA A 80 8.13 15.12 6.19
CA ALA A 80 9.36 14.71 6.87
C ALA A 80 9.01 13.86 8.09
N GLY A 81 9.63 12.70 8.22
CA GLY A 81 9.38 11.77 9.32
C GLY A 81 8.35 10.68 9.04
N ASP A 82 7.54 10.77 7.97
CA ASP A 82 6.55 9.74 7.64
C ASP A 82 7.22 8.40 7.29
N VAL A 83 8.31 8.44 6.53
CA VAL A 83 9.14 7.27 6.20
C VAL A 83 10.60 7.65 6.41
N VAL A 84 11.29 6.99 7.33
CA VAL A 84 12.66 7.35 7.74
C VAL A 84 13.59 6.16 7.62
N LEU A 85 14.75 6.39 7.04
CA LEU A 85 15.85 5.43 7.07
C LEU A 85 16.65 5.63 8.36
N THR A 86 16.93 4.54 9.06
CA THR A 86 17.81 4.51 10.22
C THR A 86 19.02 3.64 9.96
N ALA A 87 20.15 4.04 10.54
CA ALA A 87 21.40 3.31 10.47
C ALA A 87 21.94 3.08 11.89
N THR A 88 22.27 1.83 12.21
CA THR A 88 22.90 1.44 13.47
C THR A 88 24.34 1.01 13.20
N ASP A 89 25.28 1.66 13.89
CA ASP A 89 26.71 1.36 13.76
C ASP A 89 27.16 0.19 14.65
N ALA A 90 28.45 -0.16 14.58
CA ALA A 90 29.03 -1.25 15.36
C ALA A 90 29.00 -1.02 16.89
N SER A 91 28.83 0.22 17.34
CA SER A 91 28.65 0.55 18.77
C SER A 91 27.21 0.39 19.25
N GLY A 92 26.28 0.11 18.32
CA GLY A 92 24.85 0.05 18.60
C GLY A 92 24.17 1.42 18.59
N LYS A 93 24.86 2.49 18.19
CA LYS A 93 24.28 3.84 18.10
C LYS A 93 23.46 3.94 16.81
N THR A 94 22.18 4.33 16.96
CA THR A 94 21.27 4.56 15.84
C THR A 94 21.22 6.04 15.46
N ARG A 95 21.23 6.32 14.15
CA ARG A 95 20.98 7.65 13.58
C ARG A 95 19.84 7.60 12.56
N ARG A 96 19.03 8.65 12.51
CA ARG A 96 18.06 8.90 11.44
C ARG A 96 18.77 9.57 10.28
N LEU A 97 18.46 9.14 9.07
CA LEU A 97 19.03 9.63 7.81
C LEU A 97 17.94 10.35 7.01
N ASP A 98 18.33 11.36 6.22
CA ASP A 98 17.38 12.03 5.32
C ASP A 98 16.91 11.04 4.25
N SER A 99 15.63 10.71 4.28
CA SER A 99 15.00 9.76 3.36
C SER A 99 15.07 10.20 1.89
N THR A 100 15.01 11.50 1.61
CA THR A 100 14.88 12.03 0.24
C THR A 100 16.18 11.88 -0.54
N GLU A 101 17.32 12.01 0.15
CA GLU A 101 18.64 11.85 -0.45
C GLU A 101 19.10 10.41 -0.45
N THR A 102 18.63 9.56 0.47
CA THR A 102 19.21 8.23 0.71
C THR A 102 18.42 7.06 0.13
N MET A 103 17.13 7.24 -0.16
CA MET A 103 16.28 6.17 -0.67
C MET A 103 15.26 6.64 -1.71
N SER A 104 14.75 5.68 -2.48
CA SER A 104 13.66 5.85 -3.43
C SER A 104 12.51 4.92 -3.05
N ILE A 105 11.27 5.39 -3.22
CA ILE A 105 10.04 4.66 -2.88
C ILE A 105 9.29 4.37 -4.18
N PHE A 106 8.91 3.11 -4.39
CA PHE A 106 8.19 2.68 -5.59
C PHE A 106 6.97 1.84 -5.23
N SER A 107 5.88 1.95 -5.99
CA SER A 107 4.78 0.98 -5.92
C SER A 107 5.27 -0.43 -6.25
N HIS A 108 4.71 -1.41 -5.55
CA HIS A 108 4.99 -2.81 -5.73
C HIS A 108 3.68 -3.59 -5.57
N LEU A 109 3.34 -4.44 -6.55
CA LEU A 109 2.04 -5.14 -6.58
C LEU A 109 0.84 -4.17 -6.46
N GLY A 110 0.81 -3.14 -7.29
CA GLY A 110 -0.24 -2.12 -7.27
C GLY A 110 -0.09 -1.13 -6.12
N PHE A 111 -1.18 -0.80 -5.44
CA PHE A 111 -1.21 0.13 -4.30
C PHE A 111 -1.00 -0.54 -2.93
N ASN A 112 -0.92 -1.87 -2.88
CA ASN A 112 -0.93 -2.63 -1.62
C ASN A 112 0.45 -2.81 -0.98
N ALA A 113 1.51 -2.50 -1.72
CA ALA A 113 2.86 -2.53 -1.20
C ALA A 113 3.74 -1.47 -1.85
N LEU A 114 4.78 -1.10 -1.10
CA LEU A 114 5.86 -0.26 -1.55
C LEU A 114 7.17 -1.02 -1.45
N LYS A 115 8.06 -0.70 -2.38
CA LYS A 115 9.45 -1.11 -2.34
C LYS A 115 10.32 0.12 -2.08
N ILE A 116 11.11 0.03 -1.02
CA ILE A 116 12.19 0.97 -0.74
C ILE A 116 13.46 0.43 -1.39
N VAL A 117 14.19 1.30 -2.07
CA VAL A 117 15.50 1.01 -2.63
C VAL A 117 16.48 2.06 -2.13
N LEU A 118 17.54 1.64 -1.45
CA LEU A 118 18.58 2.57 -1.01
C LEU A 118 19.51 2.93 -2.16
N LYS A 119 19.97 4.17 -2.19
CA LYS A 119 20.99 4.61 -3.13
C LYS A 119 22.35 4.04 -2.69
N PRO A 120 23.18 3.47 -3.59
CA PRO A 120 24.44 2.83 -3.22
C PRO A 120 25.39 3.75 -2.42
N GLU A 121 25.40 5.04 -2.74
CA GLU A 121 26.23 6.05 -2.07
C GLU A 121 25.84 6.21 -0.60
N ALA A 122 24.55 6.10 -0.28
CA ALA A 122 24.05 6.16 1.08
C ALA A 122 24.56 4.96 1.90
N VAL A 123 24.51 3.76 1.34
CA VAL A 123 24.96 2.54 2.04
C VAL A 123 26.45 2.61 2.39
N ALA A 124 27.29 3.07 1.46
CA ALA A 124 28.73 3.17 1.64
C ALA A 124 29.13 4.28 2.63
N ALA A 125 28.49 5.45 2.56
CA ALA A 125 28.84 6.61 3.38
C ALA A 125 28.62 6.39 4.88
N TYR A 126 27.75 5.45 5.25
CA TYR A 126 27.35 5.29 6.64
C TYR A 126 28.11 4.19 7.41
N GLY A 127 28.87 3.32 6.74
CA GLY A 127 29.60 2.22 7.41
C GLY A 127 28.72 1.42 8.37
N ALA A 128 27.41 1.39 8.11
CA ALA A 128 26.41 0.90 9.04
C ALA A 128 26.44 -0.62 9.08
N MET A 129 26.30 -1.18 10.28
CA MET A 129 26.17 -2.63 10.45
C MET A 129 24.74 -3.08 10.16
N GLN A 130 23.76 -2.21 10.42
CA GLN A 130 22.34 -2.48 10.19
C GLN A 130 21.65 -1.23 9.64
N LEU A 131 20.79 -1.43 8.65
CA LEU A 131 19.93 -0.41 8.06
C LEU A 131 18.48 -0.85 8.23
N ALA A 132 17.60 0.09 8.59
CA ALA A 132 16.18 -0.21 8.77
C ALA A 132 15.30 0.98 8.39
N VAL A 133 14.07 0.72 7.97
CA VAL A 133 13.06 1.72 7.63
C VAL A 133 12.02 1.79 8.74
N GLU A 134 11.76 2.98 9.25
CA GLU A 134 10.67 3.29 10.15
C GLU A 134 9.56 4.00 9.38
N VAL A 135 8.31 3.58 9.61
CA VAL A 135 7.12 4.24 9.09
C VAL A 135 6.31 4.75 10.27
N ALA A 136 6.06 6.06 10.29
CA ALA A 136 5.27 6.69 11.34
C ALA A 136 3.78 6.34 11.22
N GLU A 137 3.05 6.48 12.33
CA GLU A 137 1.59 6.50 12.31
C GLU A 137 1.08 7.57 11.34
N ARG A 138 -0.01 7.25 10.64
CA ARG A 138 -0.60 8.18 9.65
C ARG A 138 0.34 8.57 8.51
N ALA A 139 1.41 7.82 8.27
CA ALA A 139 2.29 8.05 7.12
C ALA A 139 1.52 7.89 5.81
N ALA A 140 1.84 8.77 4.86
CA ALA A 140 1.36 8.71 3.50
C ALA A 140 2.50 9.05 2.53
N VAL A 141 2.36 8.61 1.29
CA VAL A 141 3.27 8.92 0.20
C VAL A 141 2.51 9.50 -0.99
N LEU A 142 3.13 10.47 -1.65
CA LEU A 142 2.61 11.16 -2.81
C LEU A 142 3.37 10.71 -4.06
N PRO A 143 2.71 10.52 -5.21
CA PRO A 143 3.40 10.20 -6.44
C PRO A 143 4.34 11.34 -6.86
N VAL A 144 5.54 11.01 -7.35
CA VAL A 144 6.55 11.99 -7.79
C VAL A 144 6.12 12.70 -9.08
N GLU A 145 5.61 11.94 -10.05
CA GLU A 145 5.09 12.50 -11.29
C GLU A 145 3.63 12.89 -11.13
N GLU A 146 3.37 14.20 -11.16
CA GLU A 146 2.01 14.74 -11.24
C GLU A 146 1.61 14.83 -12.71
N LYS A 147 1.41 13.68 -13.37
CA LYS A 147 1.04 13.66 -14.79
C LYS A 147 -0.30 14.35 -15.06
N VAL A 148 -1.15 14.46 -14.05
CA VAL A 148 -2.40 15.22 -14.08
C VAL A 148 -2.60 15.94 -12.74
N ALA A 149 -3.20 17.14 -12.80
CA ALA A 149 -3.65 17.86 -11.63
C ALA A 149 -4.72 17.03 -10.90
N VAL A 150 -4.31 16.18 -9.96
CA VAL A 150 -5.19 15.75 -8.89
C VAL A 150 -5.54 17.02 -8.13
N ALA A 151 -6.84 17.37 -8.05
CA ALA A 151 -7.26 18.55 -7.30
C ALA A 151 -6.62 18.51 -5.90
N LEU A 152 -5.89 19.55 -5.52
CA LEU A 152 -5.12 19.60 -4.26
C LEU A 152 -5.99 19.26 -3.04
N ASP A 153 -7.28 19.60 -3.11
CA ASP A 153 -8.27 19.27 -2.08
C ASP A 153 -8.45 17.76 -1.87
N ASN A 154 -8.35 16.95 -2.93
CA ASN A 154 -8.43 15.49 -2.81
C ASN A 154 -7.21 14.92 -2.08
N ARG A 155 -6.01 15.48 -2.31
CA ARG A 155 -4.80 15.05 -1.60
C ARG A 155 -4.83 15.46 -0.12
N ALA A 156 -5.34 16.64 0.18
CA ALA A 156 -5.52 17.09 1.56
C ALA A 156 -6.54 16.20 2.29
N LEU A 157 -7.63 15.83 1.63
CA LEU A 157 -8.62 14.89 2.17
C LEU A 157 -8.02 13.48 2.39
N ALA A 158 -7.27 12.98 1.41
CA ALA A 158 -6.60 11.68 1.43
C ALA A 158 -5.59 11.57 2.59
N THR A 159 -4.67 12.53 2.68
CA THR A 159 -3.61 12.55 3.71
C THR A 159 -4.11 13.02 5.09
N GLY A 160 -5.29 13.62 5.16
CA GLY A 160 -5.95 14.08 6.39
C GLY A 160 -7.01 13.10 6.89
N ALA A 161 -8.28 13.40 6.57
CA ALA A 161 -9.42 12.69 7.15
C ALA A 161 -9.47 11.20 6.77
N HIS A 162 -9.20 10.87 5.50
CA HIS A 162 -9.15 9.48 5.06
C HIS A 162 -8.05 8.70 5.79
N ARG A 163 -6.85 9.30 5.94
CA ARG A 163 -5.76 8.64 6.65
C ARG A 163 -6.06 8.40 8.14
N ALA A 164 -6.80 9.32 8.76
CA ALA A 164 -7.26 9.15 10.15
C ALA A 164 -8.25 7.99 10.31
N VAL A 165 -9.16 7.77 9.34
CA VAL A 165 -10.03 6.58 9.31
C VAL A 165 -9.21 5.31 9.05
N ALA A 166 -8.25 5.36 8.13
CA ALA A 166 -7.43 4.20 7.77
C ALA A 166 -6.63 3.65 8.97
N GLU A 167 -6.23 4.49 9.92
CA GLU A 167 -5.55 4.04 11.14
C GLU A 167 -6.35 2.94 11.88
N SER A 168 -7.69 3.04 11.94
CA SER A 168 -8.48 2.03 12.63
C SER A 168 -8.54 0.67 11.93
N VAL A 169 -8.28 0.64 10.62
CA VAL A 169 -8.34 -0.56 9.78
C VAL A 169 -6.96 -1.21 9.67
N PHE A 170 -5.93 -0.42 9.38
CA PHE A 170 -4.59 -0.94 9.06
C PHE A 170 -3.65 -0.94 10.26
N GLU A 171 -3.88 -0.07 11.26
CA GLU A 171 -2.88 0.20 12.29
C GLU A 171 -3.21 -0.40 13.66
N ARG A 172 -4.46 -0.81 13.87
CA ARG A 172 -4.86 -1.47 15.12
C ARG A 172 -4.50 -2.94 15.14
N ALA A 173 -4.61 -3.53 16.33
CA ALA A 173 -4.49 -4.97 16.51
C ALA A 173 -5.81 -5.63 16.06
N GLU A 174 -5.75 -6.36 14.97
CA GLU A 174 -6.88 -7.01 14.28
C GLU A 174 -6.32 -8.19 13.48
N GLU A 175 -7.10 -9.25 13.27
CA GLU A 175 -6.65 -10.46 12.57
C GLU A 175 -5.93 -10.15 11.25
N ARG A 176 -6.57 -9.42 10.33
CA ARG A 176 -6.03 -9.18 8.98
C ARG A 176 -4.86 -8.20 9.02
N ALA A 177 -4.98 -7.10 9.77
CA ALA A 177 -3.94 -6.08 9.86
C ALA A 177 -2.65 -6.66 10.47
N ASP A 178 -2.78 -7.47 11.53
CA ASP A 178 -1.66 -8.15 12.15
C ASP A 178 -1.06 -9.23 11.22
N ALA A 179 -1.90 -10.00 10.52
CA ALA A 179 -1.42 -11.00 9.58
C ALA A 179 -0.61 -10.39 8.43
N ALA A 180 -1.06 -9.24 7.90
CA ALA A 180 -0.34 -8.49 6.88
C ALA A 180 1.03 -8.03 7.39
N ARG A 181 1.11 -7.42 8.58
CA ARG A 181 2.38 -6.98 9.18
C ARG A 181 3.37 -8.11 9.38
N LEU A 182 2.94 -9.20 10.01
CA LEU A 182 3.79 -10.37 10.24
C LEU A 182 4.27 -10.99 8.91
N THR A 183 3.42 -10.96 7.88
CA THR A 183 3.81 -11.40 6.53
C THR A 183 4.84 -10.47 5.91
N ALA A 184 4.70 -9.16 6.05
CA ALA A 184 5.70 -8.19 5.61
C ALA A 184 7.05 -8.40 6.32
N ASP A 185 7.07 -8.71 7.61
CA ASP A 185 8.30 -9.00 8.35
C ASP A 185 9.00 -10.28 7.82
N MET A 186 8.21 -11.31 7.49
CA MET A 186 8.74 -12.51 6.81
C MET A 186 9.31 -12.18 5.43
N ILE A 187 8.62 -11.35 4.63
CA ILE A 187 9.10 -10.90 3.33
C ILE A 187 10.44 -10.18 3.49
N ASN A 188 10.56 -9.25 4.44
CA ASN A 188 11.79 -8.48 4.66
C ASN A 188 12.97 -9.31 5.18
N THR A 189 12.71 -10.45 5.79
CA THR A 189 13.75 -11.40 6.24
C THR A 189 14.29 -12.27 5.09
N LEU A 190 13.56 -12.36 3.98
CA LEU A 190 13.95 -13.17 2.82
C LEU A 190 14.77 -12.37 1.80
N PRO A 191 15.75 -13.00 1.13
CA PRO A 191 16.48 -12.35 0.04
C PRO A 191 15.52 -11.91 -1.06
N GLU A 192 15.80 -10.76 -1.67
CA GLU A 192 14.95 -10.20 -2.73
C GLU A 192 14.95 -11.07 -4.00
N ARG A 193 16.08 -11.72 -4.27
CA ARG A 193 16.31 -12.56 -5.45
C ARG A 193 17.08 -13.81 -5.06
N GLY A 194 16.99 -14.81 -5.93
CA GLY A 194 17.72 -16.07 -5.79
C GLY A 194 17.05 -17.04 -4.82
N ASP A 195 17.77 -18.12 -4.56
CA ASP A 195 17.28 -19.21 -3.73
C ASP A 195 17.35 -18.83 -2.25
N ILE A 196 16.37 -19.32 -1.50
CA ILE A 196 16.34 -19.17 -0.05
C ILE A 196 17.11 -20.35 0.53
N PRO A 197 18.15 -20.11 1.35
CA PRO A 197 18.85 -21.20 2.02
C PRO A 197 17.87 -22.04 2.83
N ASP A 198 17.94 -23.37 2.69
CA ASP A 198 17.05 -24.30 3.40
C ASP A 198 17.06 -24.09 4.92
N ALA A 199 18.23 -23.74 5.48
CA ALA A 199 18.36 -23.40 6.89
C ALA A 199 17.52 -22.18 7.27
N LEU A 200 17.55 -21.11 6.46
CA LEU A 200 16.74 -19.91 6.68
C LEU A 200 15.25 -20.24 6.53
N ARG A 201 14.89 -21.01 5.49
CA ARG A 201 13.50 -21.41 5.24
C ARG A 201 12.87 -22.13 6.43
N ARG A 202 13.60 -23.09 7.04
CA ARG A 202 13.12 -23.86 8.20
C ARG A 202 12.91 -23.04 9.46
N VAL A 203 13.68 -21.97 9.64
CA VAL A 203 13.63 -21.14 10.86
C VAL A 203 12.92 -19.82 10.67
N LEU A 204 12.47 -19.48 9.44
CA LEU A 204 11.90 -18.18 9.11
C LEU A 204 10.76 -17.80 10.05
N TRP A 205 9.82 -18.74 10.26
CA TRP A 205 8.68 -18.52 11.13
C TRP A 205 9.09 -18.18 12.56
N GLU A 206 9.96 -18.99 13.18
CA GLU A 206 10.40 -18.75 14.57
C GLU A 206 11.28 -17.50 14.69
N ARG A 207 12.06 -17.19 13.65
CA ARG A 207 12.89 -15.99 13.60
C ARG A 207 12.06 -14.72 13.59
N VAL A 208 10.95 -14.72 12.85
CA VAL A 208 10.08 -13.54 12.70
C VAL A 208 9.03 -13.50 13.81
N ILE A 209 8.44 -14.62 14.20
CA ILE A 209 7.30 -14.71 15.14
C ILE A 209 7.75 -15.09 16.56
N GLY A 210 8.92 -14.59 16.96
CA GLY A 210 9.47 -14.72 18.30
C GLY A 210 8.68 -13.91 19.36
N PRO A 211 9.05 -14.01 20.65
CA PRO A 211 8.30 -13.37 21.73
C PRO A 211 8.13 -11.84 21.58
N ARG A 212 9.08 -11.15 20.95
CA ARG A 212 9.04 -9.68 20.76
C ARG A 212 8.03 -9.25 19.69
N SER A 213 7.98 -9.95 18.56
CA SER A 213 7.09 -9.61 17.45
C SER A 213 5.62 -9.90 17.71
N ARG A 214 5.29 -10.65 18.77
CA ARG A 214 3.91 -10.88 19.20
C ARG A 214 3.34 -9.75 20.06
N VAL A 215 4.16 -8.79 20.49
CA VAL A 215 3.68 -7.67 21.31
C VAL A 215 2.70 -6.82 20.49
N GLY A 216 1.49 -6.66 21.02
CA GLY A 216 0.40 -5.93 20.35
C GLY A 216 -0.24 -6.67 19.17
N VAL A 217 0.10 -7.93 18.91
CA VAL A 217 -0.50 -8.75 17.84
C VAL A 217 -1.59 -9.65 18.43
N THR A 218 -2.72 -9.75 17.74
CA THR A 218 -3.80 -10.67 18.10
C THR A 218 -3.40 -12.14 17.84
N PRO A 219 -3.87 -13.10 18.66
CA PRO A 219 -3.67 -14.53 18.37
C PRO A 219 -4.25 -14.95 17.02
N ALA A 220 -5.39 -14.38 16.61
CA ALA A 220 -5.99 -14.64 15.31
C ALA A 220 -5.08 -14.18 14.15
N GLY A 221 -4.46 -13.00 14.26
CA GLY A 221 -3.51 -12.52 13.27
C GLY A 221 -2.26 -13.39 13.15
N VAL A 222 -1.76 -13.93 14.27
CA VAL A 222 -0.65 -14.92 14.26
C VAL A 222 -1.06 -16.17 13.50
N GLU A 223 -2.24 -16.74 13.78
CA GLU A 223 -2.70 -17.97 13.12
C GLU A 223 -2.99 -17.76 11.63
N LYS A 224 -3.53 -16.59 11.26
CA LYS A 224 -3.73 -16.20 9.86
C LYS A 224 -2.39 -16.10 9.12
N ALA A 225 -1.41 -15.40 9.68
CA ALA A 225 -0.05 -15.34 9.11
C ALA A 225 0.59 -16.74 9.00
N ARG A 226 0.39 -17.60 10.00
CA ARG A 226 0.88 -19.00 9.99
C ARG A 226 0.27 -19.78 8.83
N SER A 227 -1.03 -19.62 8.62
CA SER A 227 -1.74 -20.26 7.52
C SER A 227 -1.20 -19.81 6.16
N MET A 228 -0.97 -18.49 5.99
CA MET A 228 -0.36 -17.93 4.77
C MET A 228 1.05 -18.48 4.54
N PHE A 229 1.90 -18.47 5.56
CA PHE A 229 3.25 -19.02 5.50
C PHE A 229 3.26 -20.51 5.13
N ASN A 230 2.46 -21.33 5.81
CA ASN A 230 2.38 -22.76 5.55
C ASN A 230 1.87 -23.08 4.14
N ALA A 231 0.90 -22.30 3.63
CA ALA A 231 0.43 -22.42 2.26
C ALA A 231 1.56 -22.14 1.27
N CYS A 232 2.30 -21.04 1.45
CA CYS A 232 3.43 -20.71 0.59
C CYS A 232 4.58 -21.71 0.70
N ASN A 233 4.85 -22.22 1.89
CA ASN A 233 5.87 -23.23 2.08
C ASN A 233 5.56 -24.50 1.28
N ARG A 234 4.30 -24.99 1.33
CA ARG A 234 3.86 -26.13 0.50
C ARG A 234 3.95 -25.83 -0.99
N THR A 235 3.58 -24.62 -1.43
CA THR A 235 3.66 -24.24 -2.84
C THR A 235 5.09 -24.34 -3.36
N VAL A 236 6.07 -23.84 -2.61
CA VAL A 236 7.49 -23.88 -2.99
C VAL A 236 8.01 -25.32 -3.06
N ASP A 237 7.58 -26.23 -2.17
CA ASP A 237 7.97 -27.64 -2.24
C ASP A 237 7.48 -28.35 -3.52
N THR A 238 6.39 -27.85 -4.11
CA THR A 238 5.73 -28.47 -5.27
C THR A 238 5.95 -27.71 -6.58
N SER A 239 6.57 -26.53 -6.55
CA SER A 239 6.69 -25.63 -7.70
C SER A 239 8.12 -25.17 -7.92
N LEU A 240 8.63 -25.36 -9.14
CA LEU A 240 9.95 -24.88 -9.55
C LEU A 240 9.97 -23.40 -9.96
N ARG A 241 8.82 -22.70 -9.94
CA ARG A 241 8.69 -21.34 -10.51
C ARG A 241 8.32 -20.25 -9.51
N VAL A 242 8.00 -20.61 -8.26
CA VAL A 242 7.53 -19.66 -7.25
C VAL A 242 8.48 -19.67 -6.07
N THR A 243 9.08 -18.50 -5.76
CA THR A 243 9.87 -18.35 -4.54
C THR A 243 8.94 -18.16 -3.34
N LEU A 244 9.39 -18.54 -2.15
CA LEU A 244 8.62 -18.31 -0.91
C LEU A 244 8.30 -16.83 -0.73
N ARG A 245 9.27 -15.95 -1.02
CA ARG A 245 9.11 -14.51 -0.93
C ARG A 245 7.98 -14.02 -1.83
N TYR A 246 8.00 -14.37 -3.11
CA TYR A 246 6.95 -13.95 -4.05
C TYR A 246 5.58 -14.46 -3.64
N CYS A 247 5.48 -15.72 -3.17
CA CYS A 247 4.21 -16.23 -2.65
C CYS A 247 3.71 -15.42 -1.45
N LEU A 248 4.58 -15.08 -0.50
CA LEU A 248 4.22 -14.25 0.65
C LEU A 248 3.80 -12.84 0.22
N GLU A 249 4.49 -12.22 -0.75
CA GLU A 249 4.13 -10.92 -1.31
C GLU A 249 2.71 -10.94 -1.93
N VAL A 250 2.37 -12.00 -2.67
CA VAL A 250 1.00 -12.19 -3.21
C VAL A 250 -0.03 -12.37 -2.10
N ARG A 251 0.25 -13.20 -1.08
CA ARG A 251 -0.66 -13.39 0.05
C ARG A 251 -0.86 -12.11 0.87
N HIS A 252 0.21 -11.36 1.08
CA HIS A 252 0.16 -10.04 1.70
C HIS A 252 -0.74 -9.11 0.89
N ASN A 253 -0.54 -9.03 -0.43
CA ASN A 253 -1.36 -8.21 -1.32
C ASN A 253 -2.85 -8.57 -1.26
N ASP A 254 -3.19 -9.86 -1.20
CA ASP A 254 -4.59 -10.30 -1.07
C ASP A 254 -5.25 -9.76 0.22
N VAL A 255 -4.55 -9.88 1.36
CA VAL A 255 -5.04 -9.37 2.66
C VAL A 255 -5.15 -7.85 2.67
N MET A 256 -4.17 -7.15 2.10
CA MET A 256 -4.19 -5.69 2.01
C MET A 256 -5.36 -5.20 1.16
N ARG A 257 -5.70 -5.90 0.08
CA ARG A 257 -6.88 -5.57 -0.73
C ARG A 257 -8.18 -5.72 0.08
N GLU A 258 -8.34 -6.81 0.84
CA GLU A 258 -9.51 -7.00 1.71
C GLU A 258 -9.64 -5.88 2.76
N LEU A 259 -8.54 -5.49 3.40
CA LEU A 259 -8.50 -4.37 4.34
C LEU A 259 -8.86 -3.04 3.66
N ASN A 260 -8.39 -2.84 2.43
CA ASN A 260 -8.64 -1.63 1.67
C ASN A 260 -10.11 -1.53 1.20
N ASP A 261 -10.74 -2.64 0.86
CA ASP A 261 -12.19 -2.71 0.58
C ASP A 261 -13.01 -2.36 1.84
N GLU A 262 -12.60 -2.85 3.02
CA GLU A 262 -13.22 -2.47 4.30
C GLU A 262 -13.07 -0.98 4.59
N PHE A 263 -11.87 -0.46 4.40
CA PHE A 263 -11.58 0.96 4.55
C PHE A 263 -12.44 1.84 3.63
N TRP A 264 -12.57 1.50 2.35
CA TRP A 264 -13.40 2.27 1.43
C TRP A 264 -14.88 2.25 1.82
N LYS A 265 -15.40 1.11 2.29
CA LYS A 265 -16.78 1.04 2.83
C LYS A 265 -16.97 1.99 4.03
N MET A 266 -15.98 2.13 4.90
CA MET A 266 -16.05 3.08 6.02
C MET A 266 -16.09 4.54 5.55
N LEU A 267 -15.55 4.85 4.37
CA LEU A 267 -15.65 6.18 3.75
C LEU A 267 -16.97 6.41 2.98
N GLY A 268 -17.89 5.43 2.97
CA GLY A 268 -19.09 5.47 2.14
C GLY A 268 -18.84 5.11 0.67
N GLY A 269 -17.72 4.44 0.38
CA GLY A 269 -17.41 3.81 -0.90
C GLY A 269 -18.23 2.54 -1.16
N VAL A 270 -18.02 1.90 -2.32
CA VAL A 270 -18.87 0.81 -2.84
C VAL A 270 -18.38 -0.58 -2.41
#